data_AF-A0A925NB61-F1
#
_entry.id   AF-A0A925NB61-F1
#
_cell.length_a   1.000
_cell.length_b   1.000
_cell.length_c   1.000
_cell.angle_alpha   90.00
_cell.angle_beta   90.00
_cell.angle_gamma   90.00
#
_symmetry.space_group_name_H-M   'P 1'
#
loop_
_entity.id
_entity.type
_entity.pdbx_description
1 polymer ?
#
loop_
_entity_poly.entity_id
_entity_poly.type
_entity_poly.pdbx_seq_one_letter_code
_entity_poly.pdbx_strand_id
1 'polypeptide(L)' 'MVKSAHIKGKVSFRQGDGAHINIPLGPCEIEETAQDVTISWVDGETHGATAIPITDFKRYVATRAIVLLATQPA' A
#
# COMPACT_ATOMS: atom_id res chain seq x y z
N MET A 1 7.32 10.17 5.11
CA MET A 1 8.05 10.22 3.81
C MET A 1 7.25 9.38 2.83
N VAL A 2 6.88 9.94 1.68
CA VAL A 2 6.09 9.22 0.66
C VAL A 2 7.05 8.54 -0.32
N LYS A 3 6.78 7.29 -0.64
CA LYS A 3 7.53 6.46 -1.59
C LYS A 3 6.58 5.95 -2.66
N SER A 4 7.04 5.93 -3.91
CA SER A 4 6.29 5.27 -4.97
C SER A 4 6.43 3.75 -4.84
N ALA A 5 5.33 3.03 -5.06
CA ALA A 5 5.30 1.59 -5.03
C ALA A 5 4.32 1.04 -6.07
N HIS A 6 4.28 -0.27 -6.19
CA HIS A 6 3.38 -0.96 -7.10
C HIS A 6 2.75 -2.17 -6.40
N ILE A 7 1.43 -2.24 -6.42
CA ILE A 7 0.68 -3.41 -5.96
C ILE A 7 0.73 -4.46 -7.08
N LYS A 8 1.45 -5.56 -6.84
CA LYS A 8 1.57 -6.69 -7.78
C LYS A 8 0.85 -7.96 -7.29
N GLY A 9 0.44 -7.99 -6.03
CA GLY A 9 -0.27 -9.10 -5.42
C GLY A 9 -1.58 -8.69 -4.77
N LYS A 10 -2.25 -9.66 -4.15
CA LYS A 10 -3.48 -9.41 -3.38
C LYS A 10 -3.11 -8.76 -2.06
N VAL A 11 -3.34 -7.44 -1.97
CA VAL A 11 -3.25 -6.69 -0.72
C VAL A 11 -4.67 -6.46 -0.25
N SER A 12 -5.01 -7.06 0.90
CA SER A 12 -6.31 -6.92 1.53
C SER A 12 -6.17 -6.05 2.77
N PHE A 13 -7.10 -5.12 2.96
CA PHE A 13 -7.17 -4.27 4.15
C PHE A 13 -8.59 -4.25 4.70
N ARG A 14 -8.72 -4.02 5.99
CA ARG A 14 -10.02 -3.97 6.66
C ARG A 14 -10.39 -2.52 6.92
N GLN A 15 -11.51 -2.08 6.35
CA GLN A 15 -12.06 -0.77 6.66
C GLN A 15 -12.97 -0.89 7.90
N GLY A 16 -12.45 -0.53 9.08
CA GLY A 16 -13.17 -0.64 10.35
C GLY A 16 -13.55 -2.09 10.68
N ASP A 17 -14.83 -2.33 11.00
CA ASP A 17 -15.38 -3.68 11.22
C ASP A 17 -15.84 -4.39 9.93
N GLY A 18 -15.76 -3.70 8.79
CA GLY A 18 -16.24 -4.19 7.50
C GLY A 18 -15.46 -5.37 6.94
N ALA A 19 -15.89 -5.83 5.77
CA ALA A 19 -15.25 -6.90 5.03
C ALA A 19 -13.82 -6.53 4.61
N HIS A 20 -13.00 -7.54 4.31
CA HIS A 20 -11.70 -7.31 3.68
C HIS A 20 -11.90 -6.73 2.27
N ILE A 21 -11.35 -5.53 2.05
CA ILE A 21 -11.33 -4.86 0.75
C ILE A 21 -9.96 -5.13 0.13
N ASN A 22 -9.95 -5.44 -1.17
CA ASN A 22 -8.70 -5.63 -1.90
C ASN A 22 -8.29 -4.32 -2.59
N ILE A 23 -7.01 -3.97 -2.47
CA ILE A 23 -6.42 -2.87 -3.23
C ILE A 23 -6.24 -3.33 -4.68
N PRO A 24 -6.65 -2.53 -5.68
CA PRO A 24 -6.41 -2.85 -7.07
C PRO A 24 -4.91 -2.93 -7.37
N LEU A 25 -4.58 -3.76 -8.37
CA LEU A 25 -3.21 -3.85 -8.88
C LEU A 25 -2.86 -2.56 -9.62
N GLY A 26 -1.64 -2.06 -9.42
CA GLY A 26 -1.23 -0.82 -10.08
C GLY A 26 -0.25 0.02 -9.26
N PRO A 27 0.07 1.23 -9.76
CA PRO A 27 0.90 2.17 -9.05
C PRO A 27 0.19 2.68 -7.79
N CYS A 28 0.94 2.75 -6.70
CA CYS A 28 0.47 3.31 -5.44
C CYS A 28 1.57 4.15 -4.80
N GLU A 29 1.18 5.00 -3.86
CA GLU A 29 2.06 5.75 -3.00
C GLU A 29 1.96 5.19 -1.58
N ILE A 30 3.11 5.09 -0.94
CA ILE A 30 3.26 4.52 0.39
C ILE A 30 3.84 5.60 1.29
N GLU A 31 3.09 5.98 2.31
CA GLU A 31 3.58 6.82 3.39
C GLU A 31 3.82 5.96 4.62
N GLU A 32 5.09 5.69 4.93
CA GLU A 32 5.48 4.94 6.11
C GLU A 32 5.64 5.87 7.32
N THR A 33 5.00 5.52 8.44
CA THR A 33 5.20 6.12 9.76
C THR A 33 5.84 5.10 10.71
N ALA A 34 6.07 5.48 11.97
CA ALA A 34 6.67 4.57 12.96
C ALA A 34 5.73 3.43 13.38
N GLN A 35 4.41 3.60 13.22
CA GLN A 35 3.40 2.65 13.72
C GLN A 35 2.59 2.03 12.58
N ASP A 36 2.30 2.81 11.54
CA ASP A 36 1.41 2.44 10.45
C ASP A 36 1.98 2.86 9.09
N VAL A 37 1.33 2.38 8.04
CA VAL A 37 1.68 2.68 6.67
C VAL A 37 0.41 3.01 5.91
N THR A 38 0.36 4.22 5.38
CA THR A 38 -0.75 4.65 4.52
C THR A 38 -0.43 4.30 3.07
N ILE A 39 -1.33 3.57 2.44
CA ILE A 39 -1.27 3.19 1.03
C ILE A 39 -2.33 3.99 0.30
N SER A 40 -1.89 4.82 -0.63
CA SER A 40 -2.75 5.61 -1.51
C SER A 40 -2.61 5.10 -2.94
N TRP A 41 -3.70 4.93 -3.66
CA TRP A 41 -3.68 4.47 -5.06
C TRP A 41 -4.71 5.24 -5.87
N VAL A 42 -4.54 5.21 -7.19
CA VAL A 42 -5.46 5.82 -8.14
C VAL A 42 -6.01 4.72 -9.04
N ASP A 43 -7.33 4.61 -9.11
CA ASP A 43 -8.05 3.70 -9.99
C ASP A 43 -9.02 4.51 -10.87
N GLY A 44 -8.58 4.83 -12.09
CA GLY A 44 -9.28 5.76 -12.97
C GLY A 44 -9.37 7.16 -12.36
N GLU A 45 -10.60 7.62 -12.09
CA GLU A 45 -10.87 8.90 -11.43
C GLU A 45 -11.00 8.77 -9.89
N THR A 46 -10.89 7.55 -9.35
CA THR A 46 -11.05 7.29 -7.92
C THR A 46 -9.70 7.26 -7.22
N HIS A 47 -9.54 8.11 -6.20
CA HIS A 47 -8.40 8.07 -5.30
C HIS A 47 -8.78 7.27 -4.05
N GLY A 48 -8.14 6.12 -3.85
CA GLY A 48 -8.28 5.31 -2.65
C GLY A 48 -7.11 5.52 -1.70
N ALA A 49 -7.37 5.52 -0.40
CA ALA A 49 -6.33 5.54 0.62
C ALA A 49 -6.73 4.65 1.79
N THR A 50 -5.75 3.94 2.36
CA THR A 50 -5.96 3.08 3.54
C THR A 50 -4.71 3.02 4.41
N ALA A 51 -4.89 3.06 5.72
CA ALA A 51 -3.82 2.87 6.68
C ALA A 51 -3.81 1.41 7.16
N ILE A 52 -2.66 0.75 7.06
CA ILE A 52 -2.45 -0.60 7.58
C ILE A 52 -1.31 -0.60 8.61
N PRO A 53 -1.28 -1.56 9.55
CA PRO A 53 -0.16 -1.71 10.45
C PRO A 53 1.15 -1.95 9.69
N ILE A 54 2.26 -1.38 10.18
CA ILE A 54 3.57 -1.56 9.55
C ILE A 54 4.01 -3.04 9.47
N THR A 55 3.51 -3.88 10.38
CA THR A 55 3.74 -5.33 10.38
C THR A 55 3.12 -6.02 9.17
N ASP A 56 1.91 -5.63 8.79
CA ASP A 56 1.22 -6.18 7.61
C ASP A 56 1.87 -5.66 6.33
N PHE A 57 2.20 -4.37 6.29
CA PHE A 57 2.95 -3.79 5.18
C PHE A 57 4.25 -4.54 4.91
N LYS A 58 5.07 -4.75 5.94
CA LYS A 58 6.33 -5.51 5.83
C LYS A 58 6.11 -6.93 5.31
N ARG A 59 5.03 -7.58 5.76
CA ARG A 59 4.64 -8.91 5.24
C ARG A 59 4.34 -8.85 3.75
N TYR A 60 3.58 -7.85 3.29
CA TYR A 60 3.25 -7.69 1.87
C TYR A 60 4.46 -7.36 0.99
N VAL A 61 5.42 -6.59 1.51
CA VAL A 61 6.69 -6.35 0.82
C VAL A 61 7.51 -7.64 0.74
N ALA A 62 7.59 -8.40 1.84
CA ALA A 62 8.32 -9.67 1.87
C ALA A 62 7.72 -10.73 0.93
N THR A 63 6.38 -10.77 0.79
CA THR A 63 5.69 -11.66 -0.16
C THR A 63 5.69 -11.14 -1.60
N ARG A 64 6.30 -9.98 -1.86
CA ARG A 64 6.31 -9.26 -3.15
C ARG A 64 4.91 -8.87 -3.64
N ALA A 65 3.93 -8.82 -2.75
CA ALA A 65 2.61 -8.28 -3.05
C ALA A 65 2.66 -6.75 -3.25
N ILE A 66 3.54 -6.08 -2.51
CA ILE A 66 3.88 -4.67 -2.69
C ILE A 66 5.35 -4.58 -3.10
N VAL A 67 5.63 -3.90 -4.20
CA VAL A 67 6.98 -3.64 -4.67
C VAL A 67 7.27 -2.16 -4.52
N LEU A 68 8.14 -1.80 -3.58
CA LEU A 68 8.65 -0.44 -3.45
C LEU A 68 9.48 -0.11 -4.69
N LEU A 69 9.11 0.97 -5.37
CA LEU A 69 9.91 1.54 -6.45
C LEU A 69 10.90 2.46 -5.74
N ALA A 70 12.15 2.00 -5.58
CA ALA A 70 13.17 2.83 -4.96
C ALA A 70 13.24 4.16 -5.73
N THR A 71 12.84 5.25 -5.08
CA THR A 71 13.18 6.58 -5.56
C THR A 71 14.70 6.63 -5.57
N GLN A 72 15.26 6.69 -6.78
CA GLN A 72 16.70 6.77 -7.02
C GLN A 72 17.33 7.82 -6.11
N PRO A 73 18.43 7.53 -5.39
CA PRO A 73 19.22 8.60 -4.80
C PRO A 73 19.76 9.46 -5.95
N ALA A 74 19.52 10.77 -5.85
CA ALA A 74 20.19 11.76 -6.69
C ALA A 74 21.69 11.80 -6.40
#